data_AF-A0A7Z9F264-F1
#
_entry.id   AF-A0A7Z9F264-F1
#
_cell.length_a   1.000
_cell.length_b   1.000
_cell.length_c   1.000
_cell.angle_alpha   90.00
_cell.angle_beta   90.00
_cell.angle_gamma   90.00
#
_symmetry.space_group_name_H-M   'P 1'
#
loop_
_entity.id
_entity.type
_entity.pdbx_description
1 polymer ?
#
loop_
_entity_poly.entity_id
_entity_poly.type
_entity_poly.pdbx_seq_one_letter_code
_entity_poly.pdbx_strand_id
1 'polypeptide(L)'
;MELSTDHDHDHDHDHGHERAHAVGEITQAASAFLGSLSADQKAKATFHYLDGERIFWYYPPMNRHGLPLRDMDENQRSLAMAIVEKTLDPVAYHRTKQIIDHESILGPIEKEAGVISFSRNPELYYWTIFGEPG
;
A
#
# COMPACT_ATOMS: atom_id res chain seq x y z
N MET A 1 -59.20 -6.14 -7.84
CA MET A 1 -57.91 -6.49 -8.47
C MET A 1 -56.86 -5.84 -7.59
N GLU A 2 -56.52 -6.51 -6.49
CA GLU A 2 -55.54 -6.02 -5.52
C GLU A 2 -54.15 -6.38 -6.04
N LEU A 3 -53.30 -5.36 -6.27
CA LEU A 3 -51.90 -5.58 -6.59
C LEU A 3 -51.17 -5.95 -5.29
N SER A 4 -50.86 -7.24 -5.16
CA SER A 4 -49.84 -7.71 -4.23
C SER A 4 -48.49 -7.17 -4.69
N THR A 5 -47.89 -6.29 -3.91
CA THR A 5 -46.50 -5.87 -4.07
C THR A 5 -45.70 -6.54 -2.97
N ASP A 6 -45.20 -7.74 -3.26
CA ASP A 6 -44.09 -8.32 -2.51
C ASP A 6 -42.82 -7.81 -3.17
N HIS A 7 -42.24 -6.76 -2.60
CA HIS A 7 -40.85 -6.39 -2.82
C HIS A 7 -40.11 -6.72 -1.53
N ASP A 8 -39.78 -7.99 -1.34
CA ASP A 8 -38.81 -8.42 -0.34
C ASP A 8 -37.43 -7.91 -0.77
N HIS A 9 -37.00 -6.83 -0.13
CA HIS A 9 -35.64 -6.33 -0.25
C HIS A 9 -34.81 -6.96 0.88
N ASP A 10 -34.38 -8.20 0.65
CA ASP A 10 -33.45 -8.89 1.54
C ASP A 10 -32.01 -8.49 1.17
N HIS A 11 -31.58 -7.32 1.66
CA HIS A 11 -30.20 -6.84 1.55
C HIS A 11 -29.74 -6.24 2.88
N ASP A 12 -29.68 -7.07 3.91
CA ASP A 12 -28.90 -6.76 5.11
C ASP A 12 -28.30 -8.08 5.60
N HIS A 13 -27.00 -8.10 5.90
CA HIS A 13 -26.22 -9.10 6.67
C HIS A 13 -24.91 -9.65 6.05
N ASP A 14 -24.53 -9.38 4.79
CA ASP A 14 -23.28 -9.94 4.22
C ASP A 14 -22.03 -9.05 4.41
N HIS A 15 -22.20 -7.72 4.37
CA HIS A 15 -21.07 -6.78 4.39
C HIS A 15 -20.25 -6.76 5.69
N GLY A 16 -20.80 -7.25 6.80
CA GLY A 16 -20.08 -7.32 8.09
C GLY A 16 -19.02 -8.42 8.11
N HIS A 17 -19.35 -9.58 7.56
CA HIS A 17 -18.44 -10.73 7.47
C HIS A 17 -17.32 -10.49 6.46
N GLU A 18 -17.65 -9.92 5.30
CA GLU A 18 -16.68 -9.60 4.26
C GLU A 18 -15.62 -8.58 4.74
N ARG A 19 -16.04 -7.53 5.46
CA ARG A 19 -15.13 -6.54 6.06
C ARG A 19 -14.24 -7.16 7.14
N ALA A 20 -14.80 -7.98 8.01
CA ALA A 20 -14.03 -8.64 9.07
C ALA A 20 -12.96 -9.59 8.48
N HIS A 21 -13.31 -10.29 7.40
CA HIS A 21 -12.37 -11.13 6.66
C HIS A 21 -11.24 -10.30 6.04
N ALA A 22 -11.58 -9.22 5.32
CA ALA A 22 -10.60 -8.33 4.70
C ALA A 22 -9.63 -7.71 5.73
N VAL A 23 -10.15 -7.23 6.87
CA VAL A 23 -9.31 -6.72 7.98
C VAL A 23 -8.36 -7.80 8.47
N GLY A 24 -8.86 -9.04 8.65
CA GLY A 24 -8.03 -10.18 9.05
C GLY A 24 -6.90 -10.49 8.06
N GLU A 25 -7.15 -10.43 6.76
CA GLU A 25 -6.13 -10.65 5.73
C GLU A 25 -5.08 -9.53 5.69
N ILE A 26 -5.50 -8.27 5.82
CA ILE A 26 -4.60 -7.11 5.85
C ILE A 26 -3.71 -7.16 7.10
N THR A 27 -4.28 -7.45 8.27
CA THR A 27 -3.51 -7.59 9.53
C THR A 27 -2.48 -8.70 9.44
N GLN A 28 -2.83 -9.85 8.84
CA GLN A 28 -1.89 -10.95 8.62
C GLN A 28 -0.75 -10.54 7.67
N ALA A 29 -1.06 -9.89 6.55
CA ALA A 29 -0.05 -9.42 5.61
C ALA A 29 0.91 -8.40 6.25
N ALA A 30 0.38 -7.43 7.01
CA ALA A 30 1.19 -6.44 7.72
C ALA A 30 2.08 -7.08 8.79
N SER A 31 1.54 -8.03 9.56
CA SER A 31 2.29 -8.78 10.57
C SER A 31 3.39 -9.63 9.97
N ALA A 32 3.13 -10.29 8.83
CA ALA A 32 4.13 -11.08 8.12
C ALA A 32 5.26 -10.21 7.57
N PHE A 33 4.94 -9.06 6.96
CA PHE A 33 5.92 -8.08 6.53
C PHE A 33 6.79 -7.62 7.70
N LEU A 34 6.20 -7.10 8.78
CA LEU A 34 6.97 -6.67 9.96
C LEU A 34 7.79 -7.82 10.54
N GLY A 35 7.24 -9.03 10.62
CA GLY A 35 7.94 -10.22 11.10
C GLY A 35 9.21 -10.57 10.32
N SER A 36 9.25 -10.25 9.03
CA SER A 36 10.41 -10.50 8.15
C SER A 36 11.53 -9.46 8.26
N LEU A 37 11.28 -8.31 8.90
CA LEU A 37 12.22 -7.20 8.95
C LEU A 37 13.25 -7.36 10.08
N SER A 38 14.48 -6.93 9.81
CA SER A 38 15.50 -6.71 10.83
C SER A 38 15.10 -5.57 11.79
N ALA A 39 15.78 -5.45 12.94
CA ALA A 39 15.53 -4.37 13.88
C ALA A 39 15.69 -2.97 13.25
N ASP A 40 16.73 -2.78 12.44
CA ASP A 40 17.00 -1.51 11.74
C ASP A 40 15.96 -1.21 10.67
N GLN A 41 15.49 -2.23 9.96
CA GLN A 41 14.42 -2.10 8.97
C GLN A 41 13.08 -1.77 9.63
N LYS A 42 12.75 -2.44 10.75
CA LYS A 42 11.56 -2.12 11.56
C LYS A 42 11.59 -0.67 12.03
N ALA A 43 12.71 -0.20 12.55
CA ALA A 43 12.87 1.18 13.00
C ALA A 43 12.60 2.22 11.90
N LYS A 44 12.82 1.88 10.62
CA LYS A 44 12.46 2.72 9.47
C LYS A 44 10.99 2.59 9.07
N ALA A 45 10.40 1.41 9.23
CA ALA A 45 9.06 1.07 8.73
C ALA A 45 7.92 1.36 9.72
N THR A 46 8.19 1.42 11.02
CA THR A 46 7.15 1.55 12.06
C THR A 46 7.15 2.93 12.70
N PHE A 47 5.96 3.50 12.83
CA PHE A 47 5.74 4.79 13.47
C PHE A 47 4.65 4.66 14.54
N HIS A 48 4.64 5.57 15.51
CA HIS A 48 3.53 5.64 16.45
C HIS A 48 2.22 5.97 15.71
N TYR A 49 1.08 5.46 16.17
CA TYR A 49 -0.21 5.67 15.48
C TYR A 49 -0.58 7.14 15.30
N LEU A 50 -0.22 7.98 16.27
CA LEU A 50 -0.45 9.43 16.25
C LEU A 50 0.74 10.24 15.71
N ASP A 51 1.70 9.59 15.04
CA ASP A 51 2.83 10.28 14.43
C ASP A 51 2.34 11.27 13.34
N GLY A 52 3.01 12.43 13.25
CA GLY A 52 2.66 13.48 12.29
C GLY A 52 2.80 13.04 10.83
N GLU A 53 3.67 12.05 10.54
CA GLU A 53 3.83 11.51 9.20
C GLU A 53 2.52 10.92 8.64
N ARG A 54 1.65 10.39 9.51
CA ARG A 54 0.36 9.80 9.10
C ARG A 54 -0.59 10.81 8.43
N ILE A 55 -0.44 12.09 8.77
CA ILE A 55 -1.23 13.19 8.19
C ILE A 55 -0.38 14.05 7.24
N PHE A 56 0.83 13.62 6.90
CA PHE A 56 1.71 14.33 5.99
C PHE A 56 1.47 13.89 4.53
N TRP A 57 0.41 14.43 3.92
CA TRP A 57 0.02 14.13 2.53
C TRP A 57 0.67 15.07 1.50
N TYR A 58 1.75 15.75 1.89
CA TYR A 58 2.44 16.69 1.00
C TYR A 58 3.16 15.91 -0.11
N TYR A 59 2.86 16.20 -1.38
CA TYR A 59 3.32 15.42 -2.54
C TYR A 59 4.32 16.12 -3.50
N PRO A 60 5.34 16.86 -3.03
CA PRO A 60 6.46 17.22 -3.89
C PRO A 60 7.53 16.11 -3.93
N PRO A 61 8.50 16.22 -4.85
CA PRO A 61 9.71 15.42 -4.81
C PRO A 61 10.53 15.67 -3.54
N MET A 62 10.60 14.67 -2.65
CA MET A 62 11.43 14.69 -1.45
C MET A 62 11.72 13.26 -0.98
N ASN A 63 12.72 13.12 -0.11
CA ASN A 63 12.90 11.86 0.61
C ASN A 63 11.67 11.59 1.49
N ARG A 64 11.19 10.36 1.47
CA ARG A 64 10.05 9.91 2.27
C ARG A 64 10.54 9.15 3.49
N HIS A 65 9.80 9.28 4.58
CA HIS A 65 9.94 8.39 5.72
C HIS A 65 9.38 7.00 5.36
N GLY A 66 9.91 5.96 6.01
CA GLY A 66 9.58 4.57 5.71
C GLY A 66 10.78 3.76 5.25
N LEU A 67 10.54 2.45 5.10
CA LEU A 67 11.51 1.52 4.54
C LEU A 67 11.36 1.49 3.01
N PRO A 68 12.36 1.92 2.22
CA PRO A 68 12.29 1.82 0.76
C PRO A 68 12.48 0.39 0.28
N LEU A 69 11.87 0.03 -0.87
CA LEU A 69 12.08 -1.26 -1.54
C LEU A 69 13.56 -1.57 -1.76
N ARG A 70 14.37 -0.56 -2.08
CA ARG A 70 15.83 -0.71 -2.27
C ARG A 70 16.52 -1.36 -1.07
N ASP A 71 16.04 -1.10 0.13
CA ASP A 71 16.63 -1.60 1.38
C ASP A 71 16.01 -2.94 1.82
N MET A 72 15.19 -3.58 0.97
CA MET A 72 14.52 -4.87 1.21
C MET A 72 15.09 -5.97 0.33
N ASP A 73 15.17 -7.19 0.87
CA ASP A 73 15.39 -8.40 0.06
C ASP A 73 14.13 -8.83 -0.73
N GLU A 74 14.25 -9.82 -1.60
CA GLU A 74 13.15 -10.28 -2.47
C GLU A 74 11.91 -10.76 -1.68
N ASN A 75 12.12 -11.47 -0.56
CA ASN A 75 11.03 -11.95 0.27
C ASN A 75 10.32 -10.79 0.97
N GLN A 76 11.07 -9.84 1.52
CA GLN A 76 10.53 -8.63 2.14
C GLN A 76 9.76 -7.76 1.14
N ARG A 77 10.26 -7.61 -0.09
CA ARG A 77 9.55 -6.90 -1.17
C ARG A 77 8.23 -7.59 -1.52
N SER A 78 8.22 -8.92 -1.61
CA SER A 78 7.00 -9.70 -1.86
C SER A 78 5.97 -9.49 -0.74
N LEU A 79 6.40 -9.55 0.53
CA LEU A 79 5.53 -9.32 1.68
C LEU A 79 5.01 -7.87 1.75
N ALA A 80 5.84 -6.89 1.39
CA ALA A 80 5.44 -5.49 1.30
C ALA A 80 4.31 -5.29 0.26
N MET A 81 4.47 -5.87 -0.92
CA MET A 81 3.45 -5.81 -1.99
C MET A 81 2.19 -6.63 -1.65
N ALA A 82 2.30 -7.70 -0.86
CA ALA A 82 1.16 -8.48 -0.40
C ALA A 82 0.21 -7.62 0.47
N ILE A 83 0.72 -6.66 1.24
CA ILE A 83 -0.13 -5.70 1.97
C ILE A 83 -0.99 -4.93 0.96
N VAL A 84 -0.37 -4.39 -0.09
CA VAL A 84 -1.06 -3.60 -1.12
C VAL A 84 -2.12 -4.45 -1.83
N GLU A 85 -1.77 -5.67 -2.22
CA GLU A 85 -2.67 -6.63 -2.87
C GLU A 85 -3.89 -6.99 -2.00
N LYS A 86 -3.71 -7.10 -0.67
CA LYS A 86 -4.83 -7.37 0.24
C LYS A 86 -5.69 -6.13 0.54
N THR A 87 -5.15 -4.93 0.38
CA THR A 87 -5.89 -3.67 0.60
C THR A 87 -6.63 -3.14 -0.62
N LEU A 88 -6.23 -3.53 -1.83
CA LEU A 88 -6.74 -2.99 -3.08
C LEU A 88 -7.47 -4.06 -3.89
N ASP A 89 -8.41 -3.65 -4.73
CA ASP A 89 -8.96 -4.54 -5.74
C ASP A 89 -7.89 -4.90 -6.80
N PRO A 90 -8.07 -6.01 -7.55
CA PRO A 90 -7.07 -6.47 -8.51
C PRO A 90 -6.66 -5.45 -9.59
N VAL A 91 -7.60 -4.58 -10.02
CA VAL A 91 -7.33 -3.53 -11.02
C VAL A 91 -6.46 -2.44 -10.40
N ALA A 92 -6.78 -2.00 -9.19
CA ALA A 92 -6.01 -1.00 -8.46
C ALA A 92 -4.61 -1.51 -8.07
N TYR A 93 -4.47 -2.78 -7.68
CA TYR A 93 -3.17 -3.41 -7.43
C TYR A 93 -2.31 -3.46 -8.68
N HIS A 94 -2.87 -3.89 -9.82
CA HIS A 94 -2.14 -3.90 -11.08
C HIS A 94 -1.68 -2.50 -11.49
N ARG A 95 -2.57 -1.50 -11.37
CA ARG A 95 -2.24 -0.10 -11.65
C ARG A 95 -1.12 0.42 -10.75
N THR A 96 -1.10 0.04 -9.48
CA THR A 96 -0.02 0.43 -8.54
C THR A 96 1.34 -0.07 -9.04
N LYS A 97 1.43 -1.34 -9.47
CA LYS A 97 2.66 -1.89 -10.05
C LYS A 97 3.07 -1.15 -11.33
N GLN A 98 2.11 -0.87 -12.22
CA GLN A 98 2.38 -0.13 -13.44
C GLN A 98 2.93 1.28 -13.16
N ILE A 99 2.45 1.97 -12.11
CA ILE A 99 2.97 3.27 -11.70
C ILE A 99 4.43 3.16 -11.26
N ILE A 100 4.76 2.16 -10.43
CA ILE A 100 6.14 1.89 -9.99
C ILE A 100 7.06 1.60 -11.18
N ASP A 101 6.62 0.72 -12.09
CA ASP A 101 7.38 0.34 -13.28
C ASP A 101 7.58 1.52 -14.24
N HIS A 102 6.66 2.48 -14.24
CA HIS A 102 6.70 3.67 -15.09
C HIS A 102 7.91 4.57 -14.81
N GLU A 103 8.48 4.51 -13.59
CA GLU A 103 9.69 5.25 -13.24
C GLU A 103 10.86 4.91 -14.19
N SER A 104 10.99 3.63 -14.59
CA SER A 104 12.02 3.17 -15.54
C SER A 104 11.82 3.69 -16.97
N ILE A 105 10.59 4.07 -17.31
CA ILE A 105 10.23 4.62 -18.62
C ILE A 105 10.41 6.15 -18.62
N LEU A 106 9.93 6.82 -17.57
CA LEU A 106 10.02 8.27 -17.44
C LEU A 106 11.46 8.75 -17.26
N GLY A 107 12.29 8.02 -16.50
CA GLY A 107 13.67 8.41 -16.22
C GLY A 107 14.48 8.77 -17.48
N PRO A 108 14.57 7.88 -18.48
CA PRO A 108 15.23 8.17 -19.74
C PRO A 108 14.62 9.35 -20.51
N ILE A 109 13.28 9.44 -20.57
CA ILE A 109 12.55 10.50 -21.29
C ILE A 109 12.83 11.87 -20.68
N GLU A 110 12.75 11.99 -19.35
CA GLU A 110 13.03 13.24 -18.64
C GLU A 110 14.49 13.66 -18.81
N LYS A 111 15.42 12.70 -18.76
CA LYS A 111 16.84 12.95 -19.00
C LYS A 111 17.10 13.47 -20.42
N GLU A 112 16.46 12.89 -21.43
CA GLU A 112 16.57 13.34 -22.82
C GLU A 112 15.98 14.74 -23.03
N ALA A 113 14.88 15.04 -22.35
CA ALA A 113 14.25 16.36 -22.36
C ALA A 113 15.02 17.43 -21.54
N GLY A 114 16.15 17.08 -20.92
CA GLY A 114 16.94 17.99 -20.08
C GLY A 114 16.23 18.38 -18.78
N VAL A 115 15.21 17.62 -18.36
CA VAL A 115 14.49 17.84 -17.10
C VAL A 115 15.32 17.28 -15.97
N ILE A 116 15.95 18.17 -15.20
CA ILE A 116 16.68 17.81 -13.99
C ILE A 116 15.67 17.74 -12.84
N SER A 117 15.06 16.56 -12.67
CA SER A 117 14.14 16.24 -11.58
C SER A 117 14.84 15.39 -10.50
N PHE A 118 14.05 14.65 -9.72
CA PHE A 118 14.52 13.66 -8.75
C PHE A 118 14.89 12.34 -9.45
N SER A 119 15.55 11.45 -8.72
CA SER A 119 15.88 10.11 -9.24
C SER A 119 14.61 9.30 -9.50
N ARG A 120 14.26 9.11 -10.77
CA ARG A 120 13.23 8.17 -11.23
C ARG A 120 13.70 6.74 -11.00
N ASN A 121 13.32 6.13 -9.88
CA ASN A 121 13.78 4.81 -9.47
C ASN A 121 12.61 3.99 -8.87
N PRO A 122 12.23 2.85 -9.48
CA PRO A 122 11.20 1.94 -8.97
C PRO A 122 11.45 1.42 -7.55
N GLU A 123 12.69 1.43 -7.08
CA GLU A 123 13.06 0.96 -5.75
C GLU A 123 12.92 2.03 -4.64
N LEU A 124 12.54 3.26 -5.00
CA LEU A 124 12.29 4.36 -4.07
C LEU A 124 10.80 4.54 -3.75
N TYR A 125 10.10 3.42 -3.53
CA TYR A 125 8.78 3.38 -2.91
C TYR A 125 8.90 2.86 -1.48
N TYR A 126 8.14 3.44 -0.56
CA TYR A 126 8.38 3.34 0.88
C TYR A 126 7.17 2.74 1.59
N TRP A 127 7.43 1.88 2.58
CA TRP A 127 6.42 1.31 3.45
C TRP A 127 6.52 1.90 4.86
N THR A 128 5.37 2.33 5.38
CA THR A 128 5.18 2.84 6.74
C THR A 128 3.96 2.18 7.37
N ILE A 129 4.11 1.61 8.56
CA ILE A 129 3.02 1.07 9.38
C ILE A 129 2.91 1.93 10.64
N PHE A 130 1.69 2.42 10.91
CA PHE A 130 1.40 3.29 12.04
C PHE A 130 0.69 2.50 13.14
N GLY A 131 1.30 2.41 14.31
CA GLY A 131 0.84 1.54 15.39
C GLY A 131 1.13 0.06 15.13
N GLU A 132 0.42 -0.79 15.86
CA GLU A 132 0.53 -2.24 15.72
C GLU A 132 -0.63 -2.77 14.87
N PRO A 133 -0.40 -3.74 13.95
CA PRO A 133 -1.50 -4.41 13.26
C PRO A 133 -2.37 -5.22 14.21
N GLY A 134 -3.68 -4.95 14.26
CA GLY A 134 -4.67 -5.70 15.05
C GLY A 134 -5.38 -4.88 16.11
#